data_AF-A0A3N5RP95-F1
#
_entry.id   AF-A0A3N5RP95-F1
#
_cell.length_a   1.000
_cell.length_b   1.000
_cell.length_c   1.000
_cell.angle_alpha   90.00
_cell.angle_beta   90.00
_cell.angle_gamma   90.00
#
_symmetry.space_group_name_H-M   'P 1'
#
loop_
_entity.id
_entity.type
_entity.pdbx_description
1 polymer ?
#
loop_
_entity_poly.entity_id
_entity_poly.type
_entity_poly.pdbx_seq_one_letter_code
_entity_poly.pdbx_strand_id
1 'polypeptide(L)'
;FAYVRWGNPTVKALEEKAAALEGGESAIALASGMAAVSALIFTFLKSGEHLIAGDVCYAATQELFGKHLRRFGVEVSLVNPTDADSVARAIRKNTKLIYIETPANPILRLADISRLPL
;
A
#
# COMPACT_ATOMS: atom_id res chain seq x y z
N PHE A 1 -20.51 20.45 -3.80
CA PHE A 1 -19.12 20.73 -3.37
C PHE A 1 -19.15 21.83 -2.32
N ALA A 2 -18.38 21.71 -1.23
CA ALA A 2 -18.40 22.67 -0.11
C ALA A 2 -17.01 23.17 0.28
N TYR A 3 -16.03 22.27 0.42
CA TYR A 3 -14.66 22.62 0.79
C TYR A 3 -13.66 21.76 0.01
N VAL A 4 -12.67 22.39 -0.62
CA VAL A 4 -11.75 21.74 -1.58
C VAL A 4 -10.96 20.59 -0.97
N ARG A 5 -10.69 20.63 0.35
CA ARG A 5 -10.07 19.51 1.08
C ARG A 5 -10.89 18.23 1.03
N TRP A 6 -12.22 18.33 0.93
CA TRP A 6 -13.15 17.19 0.93
C TRP A 6 -13.70 16.88 -0.45
N GLY A 7 -13.75 17.86 -1.36
CA GLY A 7 -14.21 17.63 -2.71
C GLY A 7 -14.06 18.85 -3.61
N ASN A 8 -13.59 18.60 -4.82
CA ASN A 8 -13.39 19.59 -5.86
C ASN A 8 -13.83 18.99 -7.21
N PRO A 9 -14.58 19.72 -8.06
CA PRO A 9 -15.08 19.17 -9.33
C PRO A 9 -13.99 18.66 -10.27
N THR A 10 -12.86 19.37 -10.36
CA THR A 10 -11.71 18.97 -11.18
C THR A 10 -11.07 17.69 -10.65
N VAL A 11 -10.91 17.59 -9.33
CA VAL A 11 -10.38 16.38 -8.67
C VAL A 11 -11.35 15.21 -8.83
N LYS A 12 -12.65 15.45 -8.70
CA LYS A 12 -13.67 14.41 -8.87
C LYS A 12 -13.62 13.77 -10.26
N ALA A 13 -13.41 14.58 -11.31
CA ALA A 13 -13.26 14.07 -12.67
C ALA A 13 -12.00 13.19 -12.84
N LEU A 14 -10.90 13.48 -12.13
CA LEU A 14 -9.71 12.61 -12.10
C LEU A 14 -10.02 11.30 -11.38
N GLU A 15 -10.65 11.36 -10.22
CA GLU A 15 -11.03 10.19 -9.41
C GLU A 15 -11.95 9.24 -10.18
N GLU A 16 -12.98 9.77 -10.83
CA GLU A 16 -13.91 8.97 -11.65
C GLU A 16 -13.21 8.27 -12.81
N LYS A 17 -12.30 8.97 -13.50
CA LYS A 17 -11.51 8.39 -14.60
C LYS A 17 -10.54 7.33 -14.10
N ALA A 18 -9.84 7.59 -13.01
CA ALA A 18 -8.89 6.64 -12.42
C ALA A 18 -9.60 5.35 -11.99
N ALA A 19 -10.74 5.47 -11.30
CA ALA A 19 -11.57 4.33 -10.91
C ALA A 19 -11.99 3.50 -12.14
N ALA A 20 -12.48 4.16 -13.20
CA ALA A 20 -12.91 3.48 -14.42
C ALA A 20 -11.76 2.76 -15.16
N LEU A 21 -10.55 3.33 -15.18
CA LEU A 21 -9.39 2.72 -15.84
C LEU A 21 -8.88 1.48 -15.09
N GLU A 22 -8.88 1.53 -13.75
CA GLU A 22 -8.46 0.41 -12.91
C GLU A 22 -9.58 -0.62 -12.68
N GLY A 23 -10.80 -0.36 -13.17
CA GLY A 23 -11.97 -1.21 -12.93
C GLY A 23 -12.47 -1.20 -11.47
N GLY A 24 -12.08 -0.18 -10.69
CA GLY A 24 -12.49 -0.01 -9.29
C GLY A 24 -13.82 0.75 -9.15
N GLU A 25 -14.47 0.58 -8.00
CA GLU A 25 -15.75 1.26 -7.70
C GLU A 25 -15.60 2.77 -7.48
N SER A 26 -14.47 3.19 -6.91
CA SER A 26 -14.16 4.59 -6.61
C SER A 26 -12.65 4.80 -6.48
N ALA A 27 -12.23 6.06 -6.54
CA ALA A 27 -10.86 6.48 -6.27
C ALA A 27 -10.85 7.77 -5.44
N ILE A 28 -9.70 8.04 -4.80
CA ILE A 28 -9.42 9.28 -4.09
C ILE A 28 -8.08 9.84 -4.55
N ALA A 29 -8.04 11.12 -4.91
CA ALA A 29 -6.80 11.80 -5.25
C ALA A 29 -6.18 12.47 -4.03
N LEU A 30 -4.88 12.29 -3.84
CA LEU A 30 -4.14 12.81 -2.70
C LEU A 30 -2.93 13.64 -3.14
N ALA A 31 -2.33 14.37 -2.20
CA ALA A 31 -1.29 15.36 -2.50
C ALA A 31 -0.02 14.77 -3.13
N SER A 32 0.25 13.48 -2.94
CA SER A 32 1.39 12.77 -3.52
C SER A 32 1.19 11.25 -3.45
N GLY A 33 2.05 10.48 -4.13
CA GLY A 33 2.08 9.02 -3.98
C GLY A 33 2.32 8.56 -2.54
N MET A 34 3.22 9.23 -1.80
CA MET A 34 3.42 8.93 -0.38
C MET A 34 2.24 9.33 0.50
N ALA A 35 1.45 10.35 0.12
CA ALA A 35 0.20 10.64 0.80
C ALA A 35 -0.82 9.50 0.58
N ALA A 36 -0.87 8.90 -0.61
CA ALA A 36 -1.71 7.73 -0.89
C ALA A 36 -1.28 6.48 -0.10
N VAL A 37 0.01 6.16 -0.10
CA VAL A 37 0.55 5.05 0.70
C VAL A 37 0.27 5.28 2.20
N SER A 38 0.53 6.49 2.70
CA SER A 38 0.31 6.81 4.12
C SER A 38 -1.17 6.75 4.49
N ALA A 39 -2.06 7.27 3.65
CA ALA A 39 -3.51 7.21 3.87
C ALA A 39 -3.99 5.75 3.94
N LEU A 40 -3.52 4.89 3.04
CA LEU A 40 -3.82 3.46 3.06
C LEU A 40 -3.36 2.83 4.38
N ILE A 41 -2.12 3.07 4.79
CA ILE A 41 -1.56 2.53 6.04
C ILE A 41 -2.37 3.00 7.26
N PHE A 42 -2.59 4.30 7.44
CA PHE A 42 -3.30 4.80 8.62
C PHE A 42 -4.81 4.55 8.60
N THR A 43 -5.38 4.19 7.46
CA THR A 43 -6.79 3.76 7.37
C THR A 43 -6.96 2.32 7.85
N PHE A 44 -6.04 1.42 7.49
CA PHE A 44 -6.19 -0.01 7.75
C PHE A 44 -5.37 -0.54 8.92
N LEU A 45 -4.36 0.20 9.39
CA LEU A 45 -3.44 -0.22 10.44
C LEU A 45 -3.52 0.67 11.67
N LYS A 46 -3.52 0.03 12.83
CA LYS A 46 -3.34 0.64 14.15
C LYS A 46 -2.29 -0.11 14.97
N SER A 47 -1.94 0.46 16.13
CA SER A 47 -1.02 -0.18 17.08
C SER A 47 -1.43 -1.62 17.42
N GLY A 48 -0.46 -2.53 17.38
CA GLY A 48 -0.63 -3.98 17.58
C GLY A 48 -0.96 -4.76 16.31
N GLU A 49 -1.12 -4.11 15.15
CA GLU A 49 -1.37 -4.77 13.87
C GLU A 49 -0.09 -4.93 13.04
N HIS A 50 -0.17 -5.79 12.04
CA HIS A 50 0.96 -6.25 11.25
C HIS A 50 0.77 -6.00 9.75
N LEU A 51 1.83 -5.51 9.11
CA LEU A 51 1.99 -5.32 7.68
C LEU A 51 3.00 -6.34 7.13
N ILE A 52 2.68 -6.98 6.01
CA ILE A 52 3.67 -7.66 5.17
C ILE A 52 4.00 -6.72 4.01
N ALA A 53 5.27 -6.48 3.75
CA ALA A 53 5.69 -5.65 2.62
C ALA A 53 6.81 -6.32 1.81
N GLY A 54 6.88 -5.99 0.51
CA GLY A 54 8.02 -6.36 -0.31
C GLY A 54 9.34 -5.82 0.28
N ASP A 55 10.37 -6.66 0.32
CA ASP A 55 11.75 -6.29 0.69
C ASP A 55 12.39 -5.28 -0.28
N VAL A 56 11.82 -5.16 -1.48
CA VAL A 56 12.13 -4.14 -2.48
C VAL A 56 10.87 -3.37 -2.83
N CYS A 57 10.88 -2.08 -2.54
CA CYS A 57 9.86 -1.11 -2.98
C CYS A 57 10.47 0.29 -3.00
N TYR A 58 9.69 1.28 -3.41
CA TYR A 58 10.11 2.68 -3.42
C TYR A 58 10.76 3.12 -2.09
N ALA A 59 11.87 3.87 -2.19
CA ALA A 59 12.73 4.17 -1.04
C ALA A 59 12.01 4.87 0.14
N ALA A 60 11.09 5.80 -0.14
CA ALA A 60 10.34 6.47 0.93
C ALA A 60 9.29 5.53 1.56
N THR A 61 8.76 4.58 0.80
CA THR A 61 7.88 3.51 1.29
C THR A 61 8.65 2.56 2.22
N GLN A 62 9.86 2.14 1.82
CA GLN A 62 10.77 1.37 2.67
C GLN A 62 11.09 2.12 3.97
N GLU A 63 11.32 3.44 3.90
CA GLU A 63 11.58 4.22 5.10
C GLU A 63 10.36 4.29 6.04
N LEU A 64 9.17 4.53 5.49
CA LEU A 64 7.91 4.51 6.23
C LEU A 64 7.77 3.19 6.99
N PHE A 65 7.92 2.07 6.29
CA PHE A 65 7.71 0.74 6.84
C PHE A 65 8.81 0.32 7.82
N GLY A 66 10.08 0.54 7.47
CA GLY A 66 11.22 0.09 8.26
C GLY A 66 11.56 0.97 9.46
N LYS A 67 11.21 2.27 9.45
CA LYS A 67 11.60 3.22 10.50
C LYS A 67 10.42 3.84 11.24
N HIS A 68 9.36 4.23 10.52
CA HIS A 68 8.33 5.09 11.09
C HIS A 68 7.16 4.31 11.70
N LEU A 69 6.68 3.25 11.04
CA LEU A 69 5.52 2.48 11.51
C LEU A 69 5.69 1.85 12.90
N ARG A 70 6.91 1.44 13.24
CA ARG A 70 7.22 0.92 14.58
C ARG A 70 6.90 1.91 15.70
N ARG A 71 7.05 3.22 15.45
CA ARG A 71 6.71 4.28 16.44
C ARG A 71 5.20 4.38 16.68
N PHE A 72 4.39 3.91 15.73
CA PHE A 72 2.93 3.83 15.84
C PHE A 72 2.45 2.46 16.33
N GLY A 73 3.37 1.58 16.74
CA GLY A 73 3.06 0.24 17.24
C GLY A 73 2.66 -0.76 16.15
N VAL A 74 2.93 -0.46 14.88
CA VAL A 74 2.67 -1.37 13.76
C VAL A 74 3.93 -2.18 13.47
N GLU A 75 3.79 -3.51 13.44
CA GLU A 75 4.87 -4.42 13.08
C GLU A 75 4.93 -4.62 11.57
N VAL A 76 6.14 -4.79 11.02
CA VAL A 76 6.33 -5.02 9.58
C VAL A 76 7.21 -6.25 9.36
N SER A 77 6.76 -7.18 8.50
CA SER A 77 7.60 -8.23 7.91
C SER A 77 7.96 -7.88 6.48
N LEU A 78 9.25 -7.79 6.18
CA LEU A 78 9.76 -7.62 4.82
C LEU A 78 10.02 -8.99 4.18
N VAL A 79 9.43 -9.25 3.01
CA VAL A 79 9.49 -10.55 2.32
C VAL A 79 9.79 -10.38 0.84
N ASN A 80 10.34 -11.41 0.20
CA ASN A 80 10.52 -11.39 -1.25
C ASN A 80 9.22 -11.81 -1.96
N PRO A 81 8.50 -10.91 -2.66
CA PRO A 81 7.19 -11.22 -3.22
C PRO A 81 7.25 -12.13 -4.46
N THR A 82 8.45 -12.47 -4.97
CA THR A 82 8.59 -13.49 -6.04
C THR A 82 8.38 -14.91 -5.49
N ASP A 83 8.56 -15.11 -4.18
CA ASP A 83 8.27 -16.36 -3.47
C ASP A 83 6.94 -16.18 -2.72
N ALA A 84 5.84 -16.59 -3.35
CA ALA A 84 4.51 -16.51 -2.75
C ALA A 84 4.41 -17.26 -1.42
N ASP A 85 5.16 -18.36 -1.25
CA ASP A 85 5.17 -19.10 0.00
C ASP A 85 5.86 -18.30 1.12
N SER A 86 6.84 -17.45 0.79
CA SER A 86 7.43 -16.53 1.78
C SER A 86 6.41 -15.52 2.30
N VAL A 87 5.53 -15.03 1.42
CA VAL A 87 4.44 -14.12 1.79
C VAL A 87 3.44 -14.86 2.69
N ALA A 88 3.03 -16.07 2.30
CA ALA A 88 2.10 -16.88 3.08
C ALA A 88 2.63 -17.23 4.48
N ARG A 89 3.92 -17.62 4.59
CA ARG A 89 4.57 -17.92 5.88
C ARG A 89 4.68 -16.70 6.80
N ALA A 90 4.69 -15.49 6.26
CA ALA A 90 4.75 -14.26 7.05
C ALA A 90 3.38 -13.82 7.62
N ILE A 91 2.29 -14.48 7.23
CA ILE A 91 0.95 -14.16 7.75
C ILE A 91 0.85 -14.55 9.23
N ARG A 92 0.49 -13.55 10.03
CA ARG A 92 0.19 -13.63 11.47
C ARG A 92 -1.29 -13.35 11.72
N LYS A 93 -1.80 -13.75 12.89
CA LYS A 93 -3.21 -13.49 13.30
C LYS A 93 -3.61 -12.00 13.27
N ASN A 94 -2.66 -11.10 13.47
CA ASN A 94 -2.85 -9.64 13.44
C ASN A 94 -2.43 -9.00 12.11
N THR A 95 -2.18 -9.78 11.06
CA THR A 95 -1.87 -9.23 9.73
C THR A 95 -3.12 -8.63 9.12
N LYS A 96 -3.02 -7.38 8.66
CA LYS A 96 -4.14 -6.63 8.08
C LYS A 96 -3.91 -6.18 6.66
N LEU A 97 -2.65 -6.14 6.23
CA LEU A 97 -2.30 -5.63 4.92
C LEU A 97 -1.06 -6.34 4.36
N ILE A 98 -1.08 -6.60 3.05
CA ILE A 98 0.06 -7.03 2.24
C ILE A 98 0.32 -5.92 1.21
N TYR A 99 1.52 -5.35 1.19
CA TYR A 99 1.92 -4.28 0.27
C TYR A 99 3.04 -4.75 -0.66
N ILE A 100 2.83 -4.69 -1.98
CA ILE A 100 3.78 -5.14 -2.99
C ILE A 100 3.81 -4.14 -4.16
N GLU A 101 4.99 -3.95 -4.75
CA GLU A 101 5.19 -3.21 -6.00
C GLU A 101 5.70 -4.17 -7.08
N THR A 102 5.08 -4.16 -8.26
CA THR A 102 5.47 -5.01 -9.39
C THR A 102 5.23 -4.25 -10.71
N PRO A 103 6.27 -3.98 -11.54
CA PRO A 103 7.69 -4.20 -11.27
C PRO A 103 8.23 -3.30 -10.13
N ALA A 104 8.99 -3.89 -9.20
CA ALA A 104 9.62 -3.15 -8.10
C ALA A 104 10.82 -2.34 -8.60
N ASN A 105 10.80 -1.03 -8.39
CA ASN A 105 11.93 -0.14 -8.69
C ASN A 105 13.02 -0.27 -7.60
N PRO A 106 14.33 -0.32 -7.93
CA PRO A 106 14.94 -0.09 -9.26
C PRO A 106 15.27 -1.35 -10.06
N ILE A 107 15.15 -2.53 -9.45
CA ILE A 107 15.66 -3.79 -10.05
C ILE A 107 14.64 -4.50 -10.96
N LEU A 108 13.44 -3.92 -11.13
CA LEU A 108 12.34 -4.43 -11.95
C LEU A 108 11.88 -5.84 -11.53
N ARG A 109 11.96 -6.15 -10.24
CA ARG A 109 11.53 -7.44 -9.71
C ARG A 109 10.01 -7.60 -9.90
N LEU A 110 9.59 -8.75 -10.41
CA LEU A 110 8.18 -9.04 -10.66
C LEU A 110 7.62 -9.96 -9.58
N ALA A 111 6.45 -9.62 -9.05
CA ALA A 111 5.63 -10.51 -8.23
C ALA A 111 4.50 -11.08 -9.08
N ASP A 112 4.23 -12.38 -8.95
CA ASP A 112 3.07 -13.02 -9.56
C ASP A 112 1.84 -12.76 -8.67
N ILE A 113 1.05 -11.75 -9.05
CA ILE A 113 -0.13 -11.31 -8.29
C ILE A 113 -1.11 -12.46 -8.06
N SER A 114 -1.25 -13.38 -9.03
CA SER A 114 -2.21 -14.49 -8.96
C SER A 114 -1.84 -15.56 -7.93
N ARG A 115 -0.56 -15.61 -7.52
CA ARG A 115 -0.05 -16.57 -6.55
C ARG A 115 0.02 -16.02 -5.14
N LEU A 116 -0.15 -14.71 -4.96
CA LEU A 116 -0.11 -14.10 -3.64
C LEU A 116 -1.32 -14.54 -2.80
N PRO A 117 -1.12 -14.76 -1.49
CA PRO A 117 -2.23 -15.04 -0.58
C PRO A 117 -3.04 -13.75 -0.36
N LEU A 118 -4.16 -13.62 -1.08
CA LEU A 118 -5.15 -12.56 -0.91
C LEU A 118 -6.23 -12.96 0.11
#